data_AF-A0A9X2CGN3-F1
#
_entry.id   AF-A0A9X2CGN3-F1
#
_cell.length_a   1.000
_cell.length_b   1.000
_cell.length_c   1.000
_cell.angle_alpha   90.00
_cell.angle_beta   90.00
_cell.angle_gamma   90.00
#
_symmetry.space_group_name_H-M   'P 1'
#
loop_
_entity.id
_entity.type
_entity.pdbx_description
1 polymer ?
#
loop_
_entity_poly.entity_id
_entity_poly.type
_entity_poly.pdbx_seq_one_letter_code
_entity_poly.pdbx_strand_id
1 'polypeptide(L)' 'MAQSEAIEFEPSALAGMPGALRVSRDTQYQVRMGLTSDMMANATHVVWATGGGMVPAAEMAKYLVQSAS' A
#
# COMPACT_ATOMS: atom_id res chain seq x y z
N MET A 1 7.75 -2.88 1.63
CA MET A 1 7.54 -2.78 3.09
C MET A 1 8.70 -3.36 3.87
N ALA A 2 9.02 -4.65 3.74
CA ALA A 2 10.16 -5.23 4.46
C ALA A 2 11.49 -4.49 4.22
N GLN A 3 11.77 -4.07 2.98
CA GLN A 3 13.00 -3.32 2.65
C GLN A 3 12.93 -1.82 2.98
N SER A 4 11.74 -1.21 2.89
CA SER A 4 11.58 0.26 2.97
C SER A 4 11.23 0.75 4.38
N GLU A 5 10.44 -0.04 5.11
CA GLU A 5 9.89 0.31 6.43
C GLU A 5 10.32 -0.69 7.52
N ALA A 6 11.10 -1.72 7.18
CA ALA A 6 11.48 -2.83 8.09
C ALA A 6 10.29 -3.55 8.75
N ILE A 7 9.12 -3.55 8.09
CA ILE A 7 7.91 -4.25 8.57
C ILE A 7 7.52 -5.34 7.58
N GLU A 8 7.30 -6.53 8.13
CA GLU A 8 6.84 -7.71 7.39
C GLU A 8 5.31 -7.81 7.43
N PHE A 9 4.73 -8.07 6.26
CA PHE A 9 3.29 -8.16 6.07
C PHE A 9 2.97 -9.35 5.19
N GLU A 10 1.86 -10.01 5.48
CA GLU A 10 1.27 -10.95 4.53
C GLU A 10 0.71 -10.22 3.29
N PRO A 11 0.58 -10.90 2.14
CA PRO A 11 0.15 -10.25 0.89
C PRO A 11 -1.18 -9.50 0.99
N SER A 12 -2.17 -10.04 1.70
CA SER A 12 -3.47 -9.41 1.94
C SER A 12 -3.34 -8.06 2.65
N ALA A 13 -2.44 -7.96 3.62
CA ALA A 13 -2.19 -6.73 4.36
C ALA A 13 -1.54 -5.62 3.51
N LEU A 14 -1.02 -5.94 2.32
CA LEU A 14 -0.47 -4.99 1.37
C LEU A 14 -1.42 -4.60 0.24
N ALA A 15 -2.63 -5.17 0.17
CA ALA A 15 -3.58 -4.92 -0.92
C ALA A 15 -3.96 -3.43 -1.07
N GLY A 16 -3.90 -2.65 0.02
CA GLY A 16 -4.18 -1.22 0.02
C GLY A 16 -3.03 -0.34 -0.51
N MET A 17 -1.80 -0.84 -0.57
CA MET A 17 -0.61 -0.04 -0.93
C MET A 17 -0.69 0.59 -2.34
N PRO A 18 -1.14 -0.13 -3.39
CA PRO A 18 -1.30 0.47 -4.71
C PRO A 18 -2.40 1.53 -4.78
N GLY A 19 -3.28 1.60 -3.78
CA GLY A 19 -4.42 2.52 -3.74
C GLY A 19 -4.01 3.98 -3.79
N ALA A 20 -2.95 4.36 -3.06
CA ALA A 20 -2.42 5.72 -3.07
C ALA A 20 -2.01 6.14 -4.49
N LEU A 21 -1.18 5.34 -5.15
CA LEU A 21 -0.73 5.61 -6.53
C LEU A 21 -1.89 5.65 -7.53
N ARG A 22 -2.89 4.77 -7.38
CA ARG A 22 -4.06 4.75 -8.25
C ARG A 22 -4.85 6.05 -8.12
N VAL A 23 -5.13 6.51 -6.90
CA VAL A 23 -5.87 7.76 -6.67
C VAL A 23 -5.08 8.98 -7.13
N SER A 24 -3.77 9.05 -6.85
CA SER A 24 -2.93 10.19 -7.26
C SER A 24 -2.74 10.30 -8.77
N ARG A 25 -2.87 9.20 -9.52
CA ARG A 25 -2.72 9.18 -10.99
C ARG A 25 -4.04 9.25 -11.76
N ASP A 26 -5.17 9.01 -11.11
CA ASP A 26 -6.49 9.04 -11.75
C ASP A 26 -7.03 10.48 -11.80
N THR A 27 -6.70 11.18 -12.89
CA THR A 27 -7.15 12.55 -13.14
C THR A 27 -8.67 12.66 -13.30
N GLN A 28 -9.33 11.63 -13.84
CA GLN A 28 -10.78 11.62 -14.00
C GLN A 28 -11.50 11.54 -12.65
N TYR A 29 -10.99 10.71 -11.74
CA TYR A 29 -11.47 10.65 -10.36
C TYR A 29 -11.25 11.99 -9.65
N GLN A 30 -10.06 12.58 -9.76
CA GLN A 30 -9.75 13.86 -9.13
C GLN A 30 -10.68 14.98 -9.59
N VAL A 31 -10.90 15.09 -10.91
CA VAL A 31 -11.85 16.06 -11.48
C VAL A 31 -13.26 15.81 -10.99
N ARG A 32 -13.73 14.55 -11.00
CA ARG A 32 -15.07 14.19 -10.53
C ARG A 32 -15.28 14.53 -9.05
N MET A 33 -14.21 14.43 -8.24
CA MET A 33 -14.25 14.71 -6.81
C MET A 33 -13.89 16.16 -6.45
N GLY A 34 -13.56 17.00 -7.43
CA GLY A 34 -13.14 18.39 -7.19
C GLY A 34 -11.79 18.50 -6.47
N LEU A 35 -10.91 17.49 -6.59
CA LEU A 35 -9.60 17.49 -5.97
C LEU A 35 -8.62 18.29 -6.82
N THR A 36 -8.18 19.44 -6.32
CA THR A 36 -7.21 20.30 -7.01
C THR A 36 -5.78 19.77 -6.85
N SER A 37 -4.85 20.28 -7.67
CA SER A 37 -3.42 20.00 -7.53
C SER A 37 -2.91 20.34 -6.12
N ASP A 38 -3.34 21.46 -5.56
CA ASP A 38 -2.89 21.92 -4.24
C ASP A 38 -3.44 21.02 -3.12
N MET A 39 -4.67 20.54 -3.25
CA MET A 39 -5.24 19.56 -2.31
C MET A 39 -4.49 18.23 -2.39
N MET A 40 -4.21 17.75 -3.61
CA MET A 40 -3.49 16.50 -3.82
C MET A 40 -2.03 16.59 -3.36
N ALA A 41 -1.39 17.75 -3.49
CA ALA A 41 -0.03 17.99 -2.99
C ALA A 41 0.05 17.93 -1.45
N ASN A 42 -1.06 18.18 -0.75
CA ASN A 42 -1.16 18.11 0.71
C ASN A 42 -1.94 16.87 1.20
N ALA A 43 -2.30 15.94 0.30
CA ALA A 43 -3.10 14.78 0.65
C ALA A 43 -2.30 13.76 1.45
N THR A 44 -2.90 13.21 2.50
CA THR A 44 -2.36 12.06 3.25
C THR A 44 -3.12 10.80 2.87
N HIS A 45 -2.40 9.81 2.34
CA HIS A 45 -2.96 8.49 2.06
C HIS A 45 -2.74 7.56 3.25
N VAL A 46 -3.82 7.17 3.93
CA VAL A 46 -3.76 6.19 5.02
C VAL A 46 -3.98 4.80 4.43
N VAL A 47 -2.94 3.97 4.48
CA VAL A 47 -3.03 2.55 4.10
C VAL A 47 -3.30 1.72 5.35
N TRP A 48 -4.29 0.84 5.28
CA TRP A 48 -4.64 -0.04 6.39
C TRP A 48 -4.07 -1.44 6.19
N ALA A 49 -3.03 -1.78 6.95
CA ALA A 49 -2.51 -3.14 6.99
C ALA A 49 -3.41 -4.03 7.87
N THR A 50 -3.99 -5.06 7.28
CA THR A 50 -5.02 -5.88 7.94
C THR A 50 -4.48 -7.05 8.76
N GLY A 51 -3.19 -7.39 8.65
CA GLY A 51 -2.65 -8.61 9.25
C GLY A 51 -1.15 -8.82 8.99
N GLY A 52 -0.63 -9.98 9.39
CA GLY A 52 0.77 -10.37 9.20
C GLY A 52 1.55 -10.60 10.49
N GLY A 53 1.19 -9.93 11.60
CA GLY A 53 1.97 -9.96 12.85
C GLY A 53 2.00 -11.30 13.59
N MET A 54 1.10 -12.24 13.25
CA MET A 54 1.08 -13.60 13.83
C MET A 54 1.46 -14.69 12.80
N VAL A 55 1.90 -14.30 11.60
CA VAL A 55 2.31 -15.26 10.58
C VAL A 55 3.63 -15.92 11.02
N PRO A 56 3.72 -17.25 11.08
CA PRO A 56 4.95 -17.93 11.43
C PRO A 56 6.09 -17.57 10.46
N ALA A 57 7.32 -17.45 10.97
CA ALA A 57 8.48 -17.03 10.19
C ALA A 57 8.70 -17.84 8.90
N ALA A 58 8.45 -19.16 8.96
CA ALA A 58 8.58 -20.04 7.80
C ALA A 58 7.55 -19.74 6.69
N GLU A 59 6.35 -19.29 7.04
CA GLU A 59 5.34 -18.87 6.07
C GLU A 59 5.63 -17.46 5.54
N MET A 60 6.07 -16.54 6.41
CA MET A 60 6.46 -15.19 5.99
C MET A 60 7.61 -15.21 4.98
N ALA A 61 8.61 -16.08 5.19
CA ALA A 61 9.71 -16.26 4.25
C ALA A 61 9.25 -16.65 2.84
N LYS A 62 8.18 -17.45 2.71
CA LYS A 62 7.61 -17.82 1.40
C LYS A 62 7.02 -16.59 0.68
N TYR A 63 6.31 -15.73 1.41
CA TYR A 63 5.76 -14.49 0.85
C TYR A 63 6.85 -13.52 0.39
N LEU A 64 7.95 -13.42 1.15
CA LEU A 64 9.10 -12.59 0.77
C LEU A 64 9.79 -13.10 -0.51
N VAL A 65 9.93 -14.42 -0.67
CA VAL A 65 10.50 -15.01 -1.90
C VAL A 65 9.59 -14.77 -3.11
N GLN A 66 8.28 -14.97 -2.95
CA GLN A 66 7.31 -14.73 -4.03
C GLN A 66 7.24 -13.27 -4.48
N SER A 67 7.46 -12.32 -3.57
CA SER A 67 7.41 -10.88 -3.87
C SER A 67 8.73 -10.31 -4.43
N ALA A 68 9.82 -11.08 -4.40
CA ALA A 68 11.12 -10.73 -4.96
C ALA A 68 11.33 -11.25 -6.40
N SER A 69 10.37 -12.01 -6.94
CA SER A 69 10.36 -12.54 -8.33
C SER A 69 9.47 -11.68 -9.22
#